data_AF-A0A3C0EGY8-F1
#
_entry.id   AF-A0A3C0EGY8-F1
#
_cell.length_a   1.000
_cell.length_b   1.000
_cell.length_c   1.000
_cell.angle_alpha   90.00
_cell.angle_beta   90.00
_cell.angle_gamma   90.00
#
_symmetry.space_group_name_H-M   'P 1'
#
loop_
_entity.id
_entity.type
_entity.pdbx_description
1 polymer ?
#
loop_
_entity_poly.entity_id
_entity_poly.type
_entity_poly.pdbx_seq_one_letter_code
_entity_poly.pdbx_strand_id
1 'polypeptide(L)'
;LPLVNINAQTPHIPNSVTVASDSVQGMQLAIKHLVDRGHKRIGMFTKGVSDTYCANYRQQAFKDVGIELGLSPSDLIIQHAITKSDHYEAIGKLVRHEVTAIICPGEDSGVIAAYILNLFN
;
A
#
# COMPACT_ATOMS: atom_id res chain seq x y z
N LEU A 1 24.29 22.85 8.11
CA LEU A 1 24.68 21.67 7.31
C LEU A 1 23.55 21.39 6.34
N PRO A 2 23.79 21.29 5.01
CA PRO A 2 22.75 20.85 4.08
C PRO A 2 22.40 19.38 4.32
N LEU A 3 21.11 19.06 4.39
CA LEU A 3 20.60 17.70 4.62
C LEU A 3 19.66 17.29 3.48
N VAL A 4 19.91 16.11 2.92
CA VAL A 4 19.02 15.46 1.95
C VAL A 4 18.44 14.19 2.59
N ASN A 5 17.12 14.14 2.74
CA ASN A 5 16.40 12.96 3.19
C ASN A 5 16.04 12.09 1.98
N ILE A 6 16.17 10.77 2.12
CA ILE A 6 15.73 9.81 1.11
C ILE A 6 14.57 9.02 1.69
N ASN A 7 13.41 9.02 1.02
CA ASN A 7 12.20 8.31 1.44
C ASN A 7 11.72 8.64 2.87
N ALA A 8 12.05 9.83 3.36
CA ALA A 8 11.71 10.32 4.69
C ALA A 8 11.52 11.84 4.67
N GLN A 9 10.84 12.37 5.68
CA GLN A 9 10.77 13.80 5.94
C GLN A 9 11.26 14.11 7.35
N THR A 10 11.99 15.20 7.48
CA THR A 10 12.46 15.75 8.76
C THR A 10 12.01 17.21 8.87
N PRO A 11 10.68 17.48 9.00
CA PRO A 11 10.12 18.82 8.90
C PRO A 11 10.67 19.82 9.92
N HIS A 12 11.26 19.33 11.01
CA HIS A 12 11.88 20.15 12.06
C HIS A 12 13.31 20.60 11.77
N ILE A 13 13.94 20.12 10.67
CA ILE A 13 15.30 20.50 10.28
C ILE A 13 15.22 21.59 9.19
N PRO A 14 15.60 22.85 9.50
CA PRO A 14 15.62 23.92 8.52
C PRO A 14 16.53 23.59 7.34
N ASN A 15 16.11 23.95 6.12
CA ASN A 15 16.84 23.72 4.87
C ASN A 15 17.12 22.24 4.55
N SER A 16 16.34 21.31 5.11
CA SER A 16 16.34 19.93 4.64
C SER A 16 15.51 19.79 3.36
N VAL A 17 15.97 18.95 2.43
CA VAL A 17 15.24 18.60 1.21
C VAL A 17 14.93 17.11 1.22
N THR A 18 13.84 16.69 0.58
CA THR A 18 13.45 15.27 0.49
C THR A 18 13.43 14.82 -0.96
N VAL A 19 14.09 13.70 -1.22
CA VAL A 19 13.97 12.93 -2.45
C VAL A 19 13.23 11.64 -2.11
N ALA A 20 12.08 11.42 -2.73
CA ALA A 20 11.27 10.23 -2.50
C ALA A 20 10.59 9.79 -3.79
N SER A 21 10.20 8.53 -3.85
CA SER A 21 9.36 8.01 -4.95
C SER A 21 7.99 8.69 -4.95
N ASP A 22 7.48 8.94 -6.16
CA ASP A 22 6.11 9.42 -6.35
C ASP A 22 5.11 8.28 -6.10
N SER A 23 4.59 8.23 -4.88
CA SER A 23 3.64 7.20 -4.48
C SER A 23 2.26 7.40 -5.12
N VAL A 24 1.89 8.63 -5.49
CA VAL A 24 0.59 8.89 -6.14
C VAL A 24 0.63 8.35 -7.55
N GLN A 25 1.66 8.68 -8.33
CA GLN A 25 1.86 8.13 -9.66
C GLN A 25 1.92 6.59 -9.63
N GLY A 26 2.73 6.02 -8.74
CA GLY A 26 2.86 4.57 -8.62
C GLY A 26 1.52 3.89 -8.33
N MET A 27 0.73 4.48 -7.43
CA MET A 27 -0.58 3.94 -7.07
C MET A 27 -1.60 4.10 -8.19
N GLN A 28 -1.57 5.21 -8.93
CA GLN A 28 -2.39 5.44 -10.12
C GLN A 28 -2.15 4.37 -11.17
N LEU A 29 -0.90 4.05 -11.47
CA LEU A 29 -0.55 2.99 -12.42
C LEU A 29 -1.06 1.62 -11.94
N ALA A 30 -0.86 1.30 -10.66
CA ALA A 30 -1.24 0.00 -10.09
C ALA A 30 -2.77 -0.20 -10.03
N ILE A 31 -3.52 0.75 -9.46
CA ILE A 31 -4.97 0.66 -9.35
C ILE A 31 -5.60 0.69 -10.74
N LYS A 32 -5.15 1.58 -11.63
CA LYS A 32 -5.67 1.64 -13.01
C LYS A 32 -5.52 0.31 -13.72
N HIS A 33 -4.36 -0.34 -13.61
CA HIS A 33 -4.13 -1.64 -14.22
C HIS A 33 -5.14 -2.71 -13.77
N LEU A 34 -5.52 -2.69 -12.48
CA LEU A 34 -6.49 -3.61 -11.89
C LEU A 34 -7.93 -3.27 -12.30
N VAL A 35 -8.30 -1.99 -12.27
CA VAL A 35 -9.62 -1.50 -12.70
C VAL A 35 -9.86 -1.79 -14.19
N ASP A 36 -8.86 -1.57 -15.04
CA ASP A 36 -8.93 -1.89 -16.48
C ASP A 36 -9.16 -3.39 -16.74
N ARG A 37 -8.87 -4.26 -15.75
CA ARG A 37 -9.13 -5.72 -15.77
C ARG A 37 -10.43 -6.13 -15.07
N GLY A 38 -11.22 -5.17 -14.61
CA GLY A 38 -12.51 -5.40 -13.97
C GLY A 38 -12.46 -5.61 -12.46
N HIS A 39 -11.29 -5.48 -11.82
CA HIS A 39 -11.21 -5.54 -10.36
C HIS A 39 -11.81 -4.28 -9.75
N LYS A 40 -12.79 -4.46 -8.86
CA LYS A 40 -13.43 -3.37 -8.12
C LYS A 40 -13.02 -3.36 -6.66
N ARG A 41 -13.03 -4.55 -6.03
CA ARG A 41 -12.62 -4.71 -4.64
C ARG A 41 -11.13 -5.06 -4.56
N ILE A 42 -10.34 -4.08 -4.12
CA ILE A 42 -8.88 -4.14 -4.12
C ILE A 42 -8.38 -4.03 -2.68
N GLY A 43 -7.49 -4.94 -2.31
CA GLY A 43 -6.79 -4.95 -1.05
C GLY A 43 -5.40 -4.32 -1.16
N MET A 44 -4.92 -3.77 -0.06
CA MET A 44 -3.52 -3.50 0.18
C MET A 44 -3.21 -3.91 1.62
N PHE A 45 -2.04 -4.51 1.86
CA PHE A 45 -1.52 -4.59 3.22
C PHE A 45 -0.29 -3.70 3.33
N THR A 46 -0.01 -3.16 4.51
CA THR A 46 1.18 -2.33 4.75
C THR A 46 1.79 -2.70 6.09
N LYS A 47 3.06 -2.35 6.30
CA LYS A 47 3.66 -2.51 7.63
C LYS A 47 2.89 -1.68 8.67
N GLY A 48 2.52 -2.32 9.78
CA GLY A 48 1.67 -1.71 10.82
C GLY A 48 2.42 -0.78 11.77
N VAL A 49 1.62 0.06 12.45
CA VAL A 49 1.94 1.29 13.20
C VAL A 49 2.68 2.32 12.35
N SER A 50 1.88 3.26 11.85
CA SER A 50 2.28 4.52 11.23
C SER A 50 3.46 5.16 11.93
N ASP A 51 4.47 5.54 11.16
CA ASP A 51 5.36 6.68 11.46
C ASP A 51 6.32 6.96 10.29
N THR A 52 6.47 6.03 9.35
CA THR A 52 7.22 6.37 8.14
C THR A 52 6.34 7.19 7.18
N TYR A 53 6.87 8.35 6.79
CA TYR A 53 6.28 9.23 5.79
C TYR A 53 5.75 8.46 4.56
N CYS A 54 6.56 7.55 4.01
CA CYS A 54 6.20 6.79 2.82
C CYS A 54 5.01 5.83 3.00
N ALA A 55 4.89 5.17 4.15
CA ALA A 55 3.79 4.23 4.38
C ALA A 55 2.46 4.97 4.52
N ASN A 56 2.45 6.12 5.19
CA ASN A 56 1.26 6.97 5.30
C ASN A 56 0.88 7.55 3.93
N TYR A 57 1.88 8.03 3.18
CA TYR A 57 1.65 8.61 1.86
C TYR A 57 1.11 7.59 0.85
N ARG A 58 1.59 6.34 0.86
CA ARG A 58 1.03 5.26 0.02
C ARG A 58 -0.40 4.89 0.40
N GLN A 59 -0.71 4.83 1.70
CA GLN A 59 -2.08 4.55 2.16
C GLN A 59 -3.05 5.64 1.74
N GLN A 60 -2.64 6.90 1.83
CA GLN A 60 -3.44 8.02 1.37
C GLN A 60 -3.62 7.96 -0.15
N ALA A 61 -2.53 7.79 -0.91
CA ALA A 61 -2.58 7.62 -2.35
C ALA A 61 -3.49 6.46 -2.79
N PHE A 62 -3.47 5.32 -2.09
CA PHE A 62 -4.33 4.18 -2.39
C PHE A 62 -5.82 4.53 -2.32
N LYS A 63 -6.21 5.32 -1.31
CA LYS A 63 -7.60 5.76 -1.14
C LYS A 63 -7.98 6.79 -2.20
N ASP A 64 -7.18 7.85 -2.33
CA ASP A 64 -7.51 9.00 -3.18
C ASP A 64 -7.58 8.60 -4.64
N VAL A 65 -6.54 7.90 -5.13
CA VAL A 65 -6.49 7.38 -6.51
C VAL A 65 -7.60 6.37 -6.77
N GLY A 66 -7.92 5.50 -5.80
CA GLY A 66 -9.01 4.54 -5.94
C GLY A 66 -10.35 5.24 -6.18
N ILE A 67 -10.62 6.29 -5.41
CA ILE A 67 -11.82 7.12 -5.57
C ILE A 67 -11.80 7.86 -6.92
N GLU A 68 -10.67 8.45 -7.31
CA GLU A 68 -10.49 9.12 -8.60
C GLU A 68 -10.74 8.19 -9.80
N LEU A 69 -10.41 6.91 -9.66
CA LEU A 69 -10.64 5.86 -10.67
C LEU A 69 -12.04 5.22 -10.57
N GLY A 70 -12.93 5.76 -9.74
CA GLY A 70 -14.33 5.38 -9.67
C GLY A 70 -14.64 4.20 -8.75
N LEU A 71 -13.74 3.83 -7.84
CA LEU A 71 -14.00 2.83 -6.80
C LEU A 71 -14.68 3.45 -5.59
N SER A 72 -15.55 2.68 -4.93
CA SER A 72 -16.16 3.11 -3.68
C SER A 72 -15.14 3.01 -2.53
N PRO A 73 -15.18 3.87 -1.51
CA PRO A 73 -14.31 3.75 -0.33
C PRO A 73 -14.40 2.38 0.36
N SER A 74 -15.57 1.72 0.32
CA SER A 74 -15.79 0.38 0.87
C SER A 74 -15.10 -0.74 0.07
N ASP A 75 -14.72 -0.48 -1.19
CA ASP A 75 -14.05 -1.45 -2.05
C ASP A 75 -12.51 -1.38 -1.92
N LEU A 76 -12.00 -0.40 -1.18
CA LEU A 76 -10.57 -0.14 -0.95
C LEU A 76 -10.19 -0.56 0.47
N ILE A 77 -9.59 -1.75 0.60
CA ILE A 77 -9.38 -2.38 1.91
C ILE A 77 -7.89 -2.36 2.27
N ILE A 78 -7.57 -1.75 3.41
CA ILE A 78 -6.20 -1.70 3.93
C ILE A 78 -6.10 -2.59 5.16
N GLN A 79 -5.10 -3.46 5.18
CA GLN A 79 -4.71 -4.24 6.36
C GLN A 79 -3.28 -3.89 6.79
N HIS A 80 -2.95 -4.18 8.04
CA HIS A 80 -1.66 -3.82 8.62
C HIS A 80 -0.97 -5.08 9.16
N ALA A 81 0.32 -5.22 8.85
CA ALA A 81 1.16 -6.33 9.31
C ALA A 81 2.46 -5.79 9.91
N ILE A 82 2.64 -5.84 11.23
CA ILE A 82 3.84 -5.30 11.90
C ILE A 82 4.98 -6.31 11.80
N THR A 83 4.65 -7.58 12.05
CA THR A 83 5.58 -8.70 12.05
C THR A 83 5.36 -9.58 10.81
N LYS A 84 6.28 -10.53 10.58
CA LYS A 84 6.11 -11.55 9.54
C LYS A 84 4.87 -12.42 9.79
N SER A 85 4.57 -12.77 11.05
CA SER A 85 3.37 -13.55 11.37
C SER A 85 2.09 -12.78 11.07
N ASP A 86 2.10 -11.45 11.21
CA ASP A 86 0.92 -10.63 10.94
C ASP A 86 0.57 -10.58 9.45
N HIS A 87 1.49 -10.95 8.54
CA HIS A 87 1.19 -11.02 7.11
C HIS A 87 0.12 -12.07 6.83
N TYR A 88 0.16 -13.21 7.53
CA TYR A 88 -0.86 -14.26 7.42
C TYR A 88 -2.24 -13.73 7.83
N GLU A 89 -2.31 -13.00 8.93
CA GLU A 89 -3.56 -12.42 9.42
C GLU A 89 -4.05 -11.30 8.49
N ALA A 90 -3.18 -10.39 8.07
CA ALA A 90 -3.54 -9.28 7.18
C ALA A 90 -4.07 -9.80 5.84
N ILE A 91 -3.37 -10.74 5.20
CA ILE A 91 -3.80 -11.31 3.93
C ILE A 91 -5.05 -12.19 4.12
N GLY A 92 -5.13 -12.98 5.20
CA GLY A 92 -6.34 -13.74 5.52
C GLY A 92 -7.56 -12.84 5.72
N LYS A 93 -7.40 -11.66 6.34
CA LYS A 93 -8.47 -10.65 6.42
C LYS A 93 -8.83 -10.10 5.04
N LEU A 94 -7.85 -9.82 4.17
CA LEU A 94 -8.14 -9.39 2.80
C LEU A 94 -8.94 -10.45 2.02
N VAL A 95 -8.54 -11.72 2.13
CA VAL A 95 -9.27 -12.86 1.53
C VAL A 95 -10.71 -12.93 2.08
N ARG A 96 -10.90 -12.81 3.40
CA ARG A 96 -12.25 -12.79 4.01
C ARG A 96 -13.11 -11.62 3.57
N HIS A 97 -12.52 -10.50 3.16
CA HIS A 97 -13.26 -9.39 2.59
C HIS A 97 -13.54 -9.55 1.09
N GLU A 98 -13.17 -10.71 0.51
CA GLU A 98 -13.40 -11.04 -0.89
C GLU A 98 -12.74 -10.03 -1.85
N VAL A 99 -11.56 -9.52 -1.47
CA VAL A 99 -10.78 -8.72 -2.42
C VAL A 99 -10.37 -9.60 -3.60
N THR A 100 -10.43 -9.02 -4.79
CA THR A 100 -10.13 -9.73 -6.05
C THR A 100 -8.72 -9.46 -6.56
N ALA A 101 -8.04 -8.48 -5.97
CA ALA A 101 -6.65 -8.13 -6.25
C ALA A 101 -6.00 -7.55 -4.98
N ILE A 102 -4.69 -7.74 -4.83
CA ILE A 102 -3.91 -7.21 -3.71
C ILE A 102 -2.71 -6.43 -4.25
N ILE A 103 -2.56 -5.18 -3.82
CA ILE A 103 -1.34 -4.38 -4.03
C ILE A 103 -0.39 -4.64 -2.85
N CYS A 104 0.84 -5.07 -3.17
CA CYS A 104 1.87 -5.39 -2.17
C CYS A 104 2.93 -4.26 -2.14
N PRO A 105 3.12 -3.54 -1.02
CA PRO A 105 4.07 -2.44 -0.96
C PRO A 105 5.48 -2.93 -0.67
N GLY A 106 6.20 -3.34 -1.71
CA GLY A 106 7.61 -3.76 -1.64
C GLY A 106 7.87 -5.11 -2.32
N GLU A 107 9.10 -5.34 -2.77
CA GLU A 107 9.47 -6.55 -3.52
C GLU A 107 9.31 -7.83 -2.68
N ASP A 108 9.69 -7.80 -1.40
CA ASP A 108 9.57 -8.94 -0.48
C ASP A 108 8.09 -9.31 -0.20
N SER A 109 7.23 -8.29 -0.22
CA SER A 109 5.84 -8.37 0.17
C SER A 109 5.02 -9.18 -0.84
N GLY A 110 5.35 -9.07 -2.13
CA GLY A 110 4.67 -9.84 -3.19
C GLY A 110 4.89 -11.35 -3.08
N VAL A 111 6.11 -11.78 -2.78
CA VAL A 111 6.43 -13.21 -2.61
C VAL A 111 5.71 -13.79 -1.39
N ILE A 112 5.69 -13.05 -0.29
CA ILE A 112 4.98 -13.43 0.93
C ILE A 112 3.47 -13.54 0.66
N ALA A 113 2.89 -12.57 -0.04
CA ALA A 113 1.47 -12.59 -0.40
C ALA A 113 1.12 -13.79 -1.28
N ALA A 114 1.93 -14.07 -2.31
CA ALA A 114 1.73 -15.22 -3.19
C ALA A 114 1.78 -16.55 -2.42
N TYR A 115 2.76 -16.72 -1.52
CA TYR A 115 2.85 -17.90 -0.67
C TYR A 115 1.61 -18.08 0.21
N ILE A 116 1.16 -17.01 0.88
CA ILE A 116 0.01 -17.07 1.79
C ILE A 116 -1.30 -17.34 1.03
N LEU A 117 -1.51 -16.69 -0.12
CA LEU A 117 -2.69 -16.91 -0.95
C LEU A 117 -2.79 -18.37 -1.41
N ASN A 118 -1.67 -19.03 -1.68
CA ASN A 118 -1.64 -20.45 -2.03
C ASN A 118 -2.10 -21.38 -0.89
N LEU A 119 -2.17 -20.90 0.35
CA LEU A 119 -2.73 -21.66 1.48
C LEU A 119 -4.26 -21.61 1.55
N PHE A 120 -4.90 -20.75 0.76
CA PHE A 120 -6.37 -20.60 0.70
C PHE A 120 -6.99 -21.25 -0.56
N ASN A 121 -6.16 -21.87 -1.41
CA ASN A 121 -6.57 -22.57 -2.63
C ASN A 121 -6.71 -24.07 -2.41
#